data_AF-A0A7C6HZW3-F1
#
_entry.id   AF-A0A7C6HZW3-F1
#
_cell.length_a   1.000
_cell.length_b   1.000
_cell.length_c   1.000
_cell.angle_alpha   90.00
_cell.angle_beta   90.00
_cell.angle_gamma   90.00
#
_symmetry.space_group_name_H-M   'P 1'
#
loop_
_entity.id
_entity.type
_entity.pdbx_description
1 polymer ?
#
loop_
_entity_poly.entity_id
_entity_poly.type
_entity_poly.pdbx_seq_one_letter_code
_entity_poly.pdbx_strand_id
1 'polypeptide(L)'
;MKKMTFVVLIAMLAMSCTIGAQDNTRSRRDRRMAPQTENRWTAKDRAEAMGKELNLTAEQVTKVQALFEKQDAERREQVAAQRARRDQAAGDREARRKEMEEAREKVVAKQDADLEKIIGKEKTEQWKKLREERQKAFRDANRQGRREAPQRR
;
A
#
# COMPACT_ATOMS: atom_id res chain seq x y z
N MET A 1 30.18 1.10 -65.37
CA MET A 1 30.88 1.99 -64.41
C MET A 1 29.84 2.59 -63.50
N LYS A 2 29.95 2.55 -62.18
CA LYS A 2 30.71 1.65 -61.31
C LYS A 2 30.45 2.22 -59.92
N LYS A 3 29.90 1.40 -59.03
CA LYS A 3 30.30 1.37 -57.62
C LYS A 3 30.09 2.67 -56.81
N MET A 4 28.94 3.36 -56.85
CA MET A 4 28.70 4.45 -55.87
C MET A 4 27.28 4.56 -55.30
N THR A 5 26.32 3.71 -55.69
CA THR A 5 24.97 3.77 -55.08
C THR A 5 24.89 3.11 -53.71
N PHE A 6 25.82 2.22 -53.34
CA PHE A 6 25.84 1.58 -52.03
C PHE A 6 26.58 2.37 -50.93
N VAL A 7 27.38 3.39 -51.28
CA VAL A 7 28.17 4.16 -50.29
C VAL A 7 27.34 5.29 -49.67
N VAL A 8 26.37 5.86 -50.41
CA VAL A 8 25.51 6.94 -49.91
C VAL A 8 24.53 6.46 -48.83
N LEU A 9 24.10 5.19 -48.90
CA LEU A 9 23.17 4.60 -47.93
C LEU A 9 23.85 4.28 -46.57
N ILE A 10 25.16 4.08 -46.55
CA ILE A 10 25.94 3.86 -45.33
C ILE A 10 26.29 5.20 -44.64
N ALA A 11 26.44 6.28 -45.43
CA ALA A 11 26.72 7.62 -44.89
C ALA A 11 25.53 8.26 -44.15
N MET A 12 24.29 7.98 -44.56
CA MET A 12 23.09 8.44 -43.82
C MET A 12 22.85 7.68 -42.51
N LEU A 13 23.40 6.48 -42.35
CA LEU A 13 23.22 5.67 -41.14
C LEU A 13 24.15 6.09 -39.99
N ALA A 14 25.27 6.76 -40.31
CA ALA A 14 26.28 7.14 -39.32
C ALA A 14 25.97 8.43 -38.56
N MET A 15 25.07 9.30 -39.06
CA MET A 15 24.65 10.53 -38.34
C MET A 15 23.55 10.30 -37.30
N SER A 16 22.97 9.10 -37.21
CA SER A 16 21.92 8.78 -36.23
C SER A 16 22.45 8.35 -34.85
N CYS A 17 23.76 8.19 -34.65
CA CYS A 17 24.34 7.61 -33.42
C CYS A 17 24.99 8.61 -32.45
N THR A 18 24.59 9.88 -32.45
CA THR A 18 25.06 10.85 -31.44
C THR A 18 23.93 11.71 -30.86
N ILE A 19 22.86 11.07 -30.39
CA ILE A 19 21.91 11.70 -29.45
C ILE A 19 21.79 10.82 -28.21
N GLY A 20 22.53 11.21 -27.17
CA GLY A 20 22.06 11.16 -25.78
C GLY A 20 22.00 9.80 -25.10
N ALA A 21 23.15 9.18 -24.83
CA ALA A 21 23.31 8.19 -23.76
C ALA A 21 23.21 8.81 -22.33
N GLN A 22 22.39 9.85 -22.16
CA GLN A 22 22.19 10.58 -20.90
C GLN A 22 20.76 10.50 -20.36
N ASP A 23 19.99 9.46 -20.68
CA ASP A 23 18.63 9.30 -20.12
C ASP A 23 18.43 8.01 -19.33
N ASN A 24 19.47 7.57 -18.61
CA ASN A 24 19.40 6.37 -17.77
C ASN A 24 19.22 6.65 -16.26
N THR A 25 18.85 7.88 -15.88
CA THR A 25 18.47 8.21 -14.50
C THR A 25 16.98 8.49 -14.30
N ARG A 26 16.17 8.57 -15.37
CA ARG A 26 14.71 8.72 -15.27
C ARG A 26 13.92 7.41 -15.15
N SER A 27 14.42 6.29 -15.70
CA SER A 27 13.68 5.02 -15.74
C SER A 27 13.46 4.34 -14.38
N ARG A 28 14.23 4.70 -13.34
CA ARG A 28 14.04 4.16 -11.98
C ARG A 28 12.91 4.82 -11.19
N ARG A 29 12.41 5.99 -11.63
CA ARG A 29 11.33 6.70 -10.93
C ARG A 29 9.95 6.26 -11.43
N ASP A 30 9.80 6.00 -12.73
CA ASP A 30 8.51 5.59 -13.31
C ASP A 30 8.12 4.12 -13.03
N ARG A 31 9.08 3.21 -12.84
CA ARG A 31 8.75 1.83 -12.43
C ARG A 31 8.24 1.70 -10.98
N ARG A 32 8.19 2.79 -10.20
CA ARG A 32 7.56 2.80 -8.86
C ARG A 32 6.08 3.19 -8.90
N MET A 33 5.52 3.39 -10.09
CA MET A 33 4.11 3.75 -10.31
C MET A 33 3.37 2.63 -11.06
N ALA A 34 3.80 1.36 -10.95
CA ALA A 34 2.88 0.27 -11.27
C ALA A 34 1.67 0.40 -10.34
N PRO A 35 0.42 0.39 -10.85
CA PRO A 35 -0.74 0.47 -10.00
C PRO A 35 -0.65 -0.72 -9.04
N GLN A 36 -0.51 -0.40 -7.76
CA GLN A 36 -0.35 -1.35 -6.66
C GLN A 36 -1.67 -2.09 -6.37
N THR A 37 -2.41 -2.44 -7.42
CA THR A 37 -3.81 -2.88 -7.40
C THR A 37 -3.96 -4.39 -7.46
N GLU A 38 -2.97 -5.13 -7.98
CA GLU A 38 -3.14 -6.57 -8.23
C GLU A 38 -3.23 -7.42 -6.96
N ASN A 39 -2.69 -6.95 -5.82
CA ASN A 39 -2.72 -7.69 -4.54
C ASN A 39 -3.54 -6.99 -3.44
N ARG A 40 -4.43 -6.07 -3.78
CA ARG A 40 -5.24 -5.38 -2.77
C ARG A 40 -6.43 -6.26 -2.38
N TRP A 41 -6.36 -6.86 -1.20
CA TRP A 41 -7.47 -7.60 -0.62
C TRP A 41 -8.75 -6.75 -0.63
N THR A 42 -9.80 -7.27 -1.24
CA THR A 42 -11.09 -6.59 -1.30
C THR A 42 -11.79 -6.64 0.07
N ALA A 43 -12.87 -5.86 0.24
CA ALA A 43 -13.70 -5.96 1.43
C ALA A 43 -14.28 -7.39 1.60
N LYS A 44 -14.65 -8.01 0.47
CA LYS A 44 -15.11 -9.40 0.42
C LYS A 44 -14.04 -10.38 0.89
N ASP A 45 -12.84 -10.33 0.31
CA ASP A 45 -11.75 -11.28 0.68
C ASP A 45 -11.40 -11.17 2.18
N ARG A 46 -11.42 -9.95 2.72
CA ARG A 46 -11.17 -9.71 4.15
C ARG A 46 -12.28 -10.26 5.03
N ALA A 47 -13.54 -10.06 4.65
CA ALA A 47 -14.69 -10.57 5.41
C ALA A 47 -14.72 -12.10 5.37
N GLU A 48 -14.42 -12.71 4.23
CA GLU A 48 -14.33 -14.17 4.09
C GLU A 48 -13.19 -14.77 4.91
N ALA A 49 -12.00 -14.17 4.88
CA ALA A 49 -10.88 -14.63 5.72
C ALA A 49 -11.18 -14.48 7.21
N MET A 50 -11.78 -13.35 7.62
CA MET A 50 -12.27 -13.18 8.99
C MET A 50 -13.32 -14.23 9.35
N GLY A 51 -14.24 -14.52 8.42
CA GLY A 51 -15.25 -15.56 8.58
C GLY A 51 -14.64 -16.93 8.85
N LYS A 52 -13.57 -17.29 8.12
CA LYS A 52 -12.83 -18.54 8.33
C LYS A 52 -12.07 -18.57 9.64
N GLU A 53 -11.42 -17.48 10.02
CA GLU A 53 -10.61 -17.41 11.24
C GLU A 53 -11.46 -17.43 12.52
N LEU A 54 -12.63 -16.78 12.47
CA LEU A 54 -13.52 -16.64 13.62
C LEU A 54 -14.70 -17.60 13.57
N ASN A 55 -14.80 -18.45 12.54
CA ASN A 55 -15.96 -19.32 12.28
C ASN A 55 -17.30 -18.54 12.31
N LEU A 56 -17.38 -17.46 11.54
CA LEU A 56 -18.59 -16.63 11.45
C LEU A 56 -19.64 -17.28 10.54
N THR A 57 -20.92 -16.98 10.78
CA THR A 57 -22.00 -17.39 9.88
C THR A 57 -21.99 -16.59 8.57
N ALA A 58 -22.60 -17.13 7.51
CA ALA A 58 -22.68 -16.45 6.21
C ALA A 58 -23.38 -15.06 6.31
N GLU A 59 -24.37 -14.94 7.19
CA GLU A 59 -25.03 -13.66 7.46
C GLU A 59 -24.10 -12.65 8.15
N GLN A 60 -23.30 -13.12 9.11
CA GLN A 60 -22.31 -12.28 9.79
C GLN A 60 -21.22 -11.84 8.81
N VAL A 61 -20.70 -12.73 7.96
CA VAL A 61 -19.71 -12.40 6.93
C VAL A 61 -20.26 -11.33 5.98
N THR A 62 -21.53 -11.43 5.57
CA THR A 62 -22.17 -10.44 4.70
C THR A 62 -22.26 -9.06 5.38
N LYS A 63 -22.63 -9.01 6.66
CA LYS A 63 -22.68 -7.76 7.44
C LYS A 63 -21.28 -7.16 7.64
N VAL A 64 -20.28 -8.00 7.90
CA VAL A 64 -18.87 -7.60 8.01
C VAL A 64 -18.34 -7.05 6.68
N GLN A 65 -18.69 -7.67 5.55
CA GLN A 65 -18.31 -7.17 4.23
C GLN A 65 -18.86 -5.75 4.01
N ALA A 66 -20.15 -5.53 4.26
CA ALA A 66 -20.76 -4.20 4.12
C ALA A 66 -20.11 -3.16 5.06
N LEU A 67 -19.74 -3.58 6.28
CA LEU A 67 -18.98 -2.73 7.20
C LEU A 67 -17.61 -2.35 6.62
N PHE A 68 -16.88 -3.31 6.05
CA PHE A 68 -15.57 -3.08 5.45
C PHE A 68 -15.62 -2.20 4.20
N GLU A 69 -16.67 -2.30 3.39
CA GLU A 69 -16.87 -1.41 2.24
C GLU A 69 -17.04 0.05 2.68
N LYS A 70 -17.85 0.31 3.71
CA LYS A 70 -18.02 1.65 4.31
C LYS A 70 -16.70 2.18 4.86
N GLN A 71 -16.02 1.39 5.68
CA GLN A 71 -14.73 1.78 6.26
C GLN A 71 -13.65 2.04 5.19
N ASP A 72 -13.69 1.31 4.08
CA ASP A 72 -12.77 1.50 2.97
C ASP A 72 -13.02 2.80 2.21
N ALA A 73 -14.29 3.19 2.03
CA ALA A 73 -14.66 4.47 1.44
C ALA A 73 -14.14 5.62 2.31
N GLU A 74 -14.44 5.61 3.61
CA GLU A 74 -13.96 6.63 4.56
C GLU A 74 -12.43 6.71 4.59
N ARG A 75 -11.75 5.56 4.58
CA ARG A 75 -10.28 5.52 4.56
C ARG A 75 -9.72 6.14 3.27
N ARG A 76 -10.36 5.93 2.11
CA ARG A 76 -9.93 6.53 0.84
C ARG A 76 -10.02 8.05 0.91
N GLU A 77 -11.09 8.58 1.46
CA GLU A 77 -11.29 10.03 1.64
C GLU A 77 -10.24 10.62 2.60
N GLN A 78 -10.04 9.98 3.76
CA GLN A 78 -9.02 10.42 4.74
C GLN A 78 -7.62 10.41 4.12
N VAL A 79 -7.27 9.37 3.36
CA VAL A 79 -5.97 9.28 2.68
C VAL A 79 -5.84 10.34 1.59
N ALA A 80 -6.89 10.61 0.81
CA ALA A 80 -6.88 11.66 -0.20
C ALA A 80 -6.67 13.04 0.42
N ALA A 81 -7.42 13.35 1.48
CA ALA A 81 -7.28 14.59 2.24
C ALA A 81 -5.88 14.73 2.84
N GLN A 82 -5.33 13.65 3.39
CA GLN A 82 -3.97 13.65 3.93
C GLN A 82 -2.90 13.86 2.85
N ARG A 83 -3.06 13.22 1.68
CA ARG A 83 -2.14 13.39 0.53
C ARG A 83 -2.12 14.84 0.06
N ALA A 84 -3.30 15.47 -0.08
CA ALA A 84 -3.39 16.88 -0.45
C ALA A 84 -2.68 17.81 0.57
N ARG A 85 -2.75 17.48 1.86
CA ARG A 85 -2.07 18.22 2.93
C ARG A 85 -0.57 17.89 3.08
N ARG A 86 -0.06 16.90 2.34
CA ARG A 86 1.33 16.42 2.47
C ARG A 86 2.33 17.40 1.84
N ASP A 87 1.93 18.08 0.78
CA ASP A 87 2.79 19.03 0.07
C ASP A 87 2.90 20.38 0.80
N GLN A 88 1.96 20.67 1.71
CA GLN A 88 1.92 21.92 2.51
C GLN A 88 2.64 21.78 3.87
N ALA A 89 3.26 20.63 4.14
CA ALA A 89 3.61 20.18 5.48
C ALA A 89 5.10 20.28 5.83
N ALA A 90 5.66 21.49 5.84
CA ALA A 90 6.93 21.73 6.54
C ALA A 90 6.64 21.95 8.04
N GLY A 91 6.45 20.88 8.81
CA GLY A 91 6.09 20.97 10.22
C GLY A 91 6.77 19.93 11.11
N ASP A 92 6.65 20.12 12.42
CA ASP A 92 7.19 19.22 13.44
C ASP A 92 6.69 17.79 13.24
N ARG A 93 7.64 16.89 12.99
CA ARG A 93 7.40 15.48 12.68
C ARG A 93 6.81 14.73 13.87
N GLU A 94 7.14 15.13 15.09
CA GLU A 94 6.67 14.44 16.29
C GLU A 94 5.20 14.76 16.57
N ALA A 95 4.83 16.05 16.52
CA ALA A 95 3.45 16.49 16.66
C ALA A 95 2.53 15.80 15.63
N ARG A 96 2.98 15.71 14.36
CA ARG A 96 2.23 15.00 13.32
C ARG A 96 2.10 13.49 13.54
N ARG A 97 3.10 12.85 14.16
CA ARG A 97 3.00 11.43 14.49
C ARG A 97 1.94 11.21 15.57
N LYS A 98 1.98 12.01 16.64
CA LYS A 98 0.99 11.94 17.73
C LYS A 98 -0.44 12.17 17.21
N GLU A 99 -0.64 13.21 16.41
CA GLU A 99 -1.96 13.50 15.79
C GLU A 99 -2.47 12.31 14.95
N MET A 100 -1.59 11.69 14.18
CA MET A 100 -1.92 10.52 13.37
C MET A 100 -2.20 9.26 14.19
N GLU A 101 -1.47 9.05 15.27
CA GLU A 101 -1.68 7.94 16.20
C GLU A 101 -3.05 8.08 16.87
N GLU A 102 -3.36 9.25 17.43
CA GLU A 102 -4.67 9.53 18.03
C GLU A 102 -5.83 9.38 17.04
N ALA A 103 -5.67 9.88 15.81
CA ALA A 103 -6.68 9.74 14.77
C ALA A 103 -6.90 8.26 14.42
N ARG A 104 -5.84 7.46 14.35
CA ARG A 104 -5.93 6.02 14.09
C ARG A 104 -6.60 5.28 15.23
N GLU A 105 -6.24 5.57 16.47
CA GLU A 105 -6.86 4.94 17.64
C GLU A 105 -8.37 5.20 17.69
N LYS A 106 -8.80 6.43 17.44
CA LYS A 106 -10.23 6.80 17.36
C LYS A 106 -10.95 6.02 16.26
N VAL A 107 -10.33 5.87 15.08
CA VAL A 107 -10.91 5.11 13.98
C VAL A 107 -11.00 3.63 14.34
N VAL A 108 -9.93 3.03 14.88
CA VAL A 108 -9.92 1.62 15.25
C VAL A 108 -10.96 1.32 16.33
N ALA A 109 -11.08 2.17 17.35
CA ALA A 109 -12.07 2.00 18.40
C ALA A 109 -13.51 2.02 17.85
N LYS A 110 -13.82 2.94 16.93
CA LYS A 110 -15.13 2.97 16.25
C LYS A 110 -15.37 1.71 15.42
N GLN A 111 -14.37 1.28 14.66
CA GLN A 111 -14.47 0.07 13.83
C GLN A 111 -14.69 -1.19 14.66
N ASP A 112 -14.01 -1.30 15.80
CA ASP A 112 -14.17 -2.42 16.73
C ASP A 112 -15.56 -2.40 17.37
N ALA A 113 -16.10 -1.23 17.74
CA ALA A 113 -17.44 -1.11 18.29
C ALA A 113 -18.53 -1.51 17.27
N ASP A 114 -18.38 -1.15 16.00
CA ASP A 114 -19.32 -1.57 14.96
C ASP A 114 -19.17 -3.05 14.59
N LEU A 115 -17.95 -3.59 14.68
CA LEU A 115 -17.71 -5.01 14.51
C LEU A 115 -18.36 -5.83 15.66
N GLU A 116 -18.23 -5.34 16.90
CA GLU A 116 -18.82 -5.98 18.08
C GLU A 116 -20.34 -6.15 17.97
N LYS A 117 -21.04 -5.17 17.37
CA LYS A 117 -22.48 -5.26 17.10
C LYS A 117 -22.84 -6.37 16.10
N ILE A 118 -21.90 -6.79 15.24
CA ILE A 118 -22.14 -7.79 14.19
C ILE A 118 -21.75 -9.19 14.64
N ILE A 119 -20.55 -9.35 15.23
CA ILE A 119 -19.97 -10.66 15.56
C ILE A 119 -20.00 -10.98 17.06
N GLY A 120 -20.38 -10.01 17.91
CA GLY A 120 -20.40 -10.14 19.36
C GLY A 120 -19.04 -9.88 20.02
N LYS A 121 -19.06 -9.76 21.36
CA LYS A 121 -17.87 -9.47 22.20
C LYS A 121 -16.77 -10.52 22.07
N GLU A 122 -17.14 -11.79 22.20
CA GLU A 122 -16.19 -12.90 22.22
C GLU A 122 -15.36 -12.99 20.93
N LYS A 123 -16.02 -12.93 19.77
CA LYS A 123 -15.36 -12.96 18.46
C LYS A 123 -14.55 -11.70 18.18
N THR A 124 -15.00 -10.55 18.69
CA THR A 124 -14.27 -9.28 18.58
C THR A 124 -12.98 -9.30 19.39
N GLU A 125 -12.98 -9.88 20.59
CA GLU A 125 -11.76 -10.06 21.39
C GLU A 125 -10.78 -11.04 20.74
N GLN A 126 -11.27 -12.16 20.20
CA GLN A 126 -10.44 -13.09 19.42
C GLN A 126 -9.79 -12.37 18.22
N TRP A 127 -10.58 -11.55 17.52
CA TRP A 127 -10.07 -10.75 16.41
C TRP A 127 -9.01 -9.72 16.83
N LYS A 128 -9.18 -9.07 17.98
CA LYS A 128 -8.19 -8.14 18.53
C LYS A 128 -6.86 -8.84 18.81
N LYS A 129 -6.89 -10.02 19.45
CA LYS A 129 -5.69 -10.84 19.70
C LYS A 129 -4.98 -11.23 18.40
N LEU A 130 -5.73 -11.75 17.42
CA LEU A 130 -5.17 -12.10 16.10
C LEU A 130 -4.52 -10.89 15.41
N ARG A 131 -5.15 -9.71 15.51
CA ARG A 131 -4.62 -8.47 14.94
C ARG A 131 -3.32 -8.05 15.63
N GLU A 132 -3.25 -8.12 16.96
CA GLU A 132 -2.05 -7.81 17.74
C GLU A 132 -0.90 -8.78 17.44
N GLU A 133 -1.18 -10.08 17.36
CA GLU A 133 -0.19 -11.11 17.00
C GLU A 133 0.37 -10.87 15.60
N ARG A 134 -0.49 -10.60 14.62
CA ARG A 134 -0.08 -10.22 13.26
C ARG A 134 0.78 -8.96 13.28
N GLN A 135 0.36 -7.95 14.02
CA GLN A 135 1.09 -6.70 14.10
C GLN A 135 2.47 -6.90 14.73
N LYS A 136 2.57 -7.71 15.78
CA LYS A 136 3.83 -8.09 16.43
C LYS A 136 4.74 -8.84 15.48
N ALA A 137 4.24 -9.87 14.80
CA ALA A 137 5.00 -10.62 13.80
C ALA A 137 5.56 -9.71 12.69
N PHE A 138 4.76 -8.78 12.18
CA PHE A 138 5.21 -7.78 11.21
C PHE A 138 6.28 -6.83 11.77
N ARG A 139 6.15 -6.39 13.03
CA ARG A 139 7.15 -5.54 13.69
C ARG A 139 8.48 -6.29 13.86
N ASP A 140 8.41 -7.55 14.26
CA ASP A 140 9.58 -8.40 14.50
C ASP A 140 10.32 -8.71 13.18
N ALA A 141 9.59 -9.08 12.12
CA ALA A 141 10.14 -9.29 10.78
C ALA A 141 10.83 -8.02 10.24
N ASN A 142 10.19 -6.85 10.40
CA ASN A 142 10.79 -5.57 9.99
C ASN A 142 12.05 -5.22 10.80
N ARG A 143 12.13 -5.64 12.07
CA ARG A 143 13.31 -5.45 12.91
C ARG A 143 14.45 -6.38 12.49
N GLN A 144 14.15 -7.64 12.15
CA GLN A 144 15.13 -8.62 11.65
C GLN A 144 15.69 -8.21 10.28
N GLY A 145 14.84 -7.84 9.32
CA GLY A 145 15.27 -7.42 7.99
C GLY A 145 16.14 -6.15 7.98
N ARG A 146 16.04 -5.28 9.01
CA ARG A 146 16.98 -4.16 9.20
C ARG A 146 18.33 -4.57 9.77
N ARG A 147 18.38 -5.64 10.57
CA ARG A 147 19.63 -6.16 11.15
C ARG A 147 20.46 -6.90 10.11
N GLU A 148 19.79 -7.57 9.16
CA GLU A 148 20.42 -8.35 8.09
C GLU A 148 20.74 -7.52 6.83
N ALA A 149 20.26 -6.27 6.74
CA ALA A 149 20.58 -5.39 5.62
C ALA A 149 22.10 -5.07 5.61
N PRO A 150 22.83 -5.34 4.51
CA PRO A 150 24.24 -5.01 4.43
C PRO A 150 24.43 -3.52 4.69
N GLN A 151 25.32 -3.18 5.63
CA GLN A 151 25.69 -1.79 5.88
C GLN A 151 26.24 -1.22 4.58
N ARG A 152 25.52 -0.25 4.01
CA ARG A 152 26.02 0.54 2.88
C ARG A 152 27.20 1.36 3.42
N ARG A 153 28.40 0.81 3.27
CA ARG A 153 29.67 1.54 3.42
C ARG A 153 29.97 2.31 2.15
#